data_AF-A0A1V4WB16-F1
#
_entry.id   AF-A0A1V4WB16-F1
#
_cell.length_a   1.000
_cell.length_b   1.000
_cell.length_c   1.000
_cell.angle_alpha   90.00
_cell.angle_beta   90.00
_cell.angle_gamma   90.00
#
_symmetry.space_group_name_H-M   'P 1'
#
loop_
_entity.id
_entity.type
_entity.pdbx_description
1 polymer ?
#
loop_
_entity_poly.entity_id
_entity_poly.type
_entity_poly.pdbx_seq_one_letter_code
_entity_poly.pdbx_strand_id
1 'polypeptide(L)'
;MKRRLFVALGLGIVLLALGFLYVRETPHYSLYRLVLAIQRHDPDEAMKYVDVDSIVDNLSTHLIGSKATDGTDRDGKKPSLKTMIGKALPGMKESIKASLRNAISSHGDAGDNHHQPAPNAIAINNLDLRKVGQTSFWDLEVQRDKEIAIIRLKKLPGVRARMVKTRSGHWQVVEILQEVE
;
A
#
# COMPACT_ATOMS: atom_id res chain seq x y z
N MET A 1 43.64 21.51 20.21
CA MET A 1 42.18 21.75 20.30
C MET A 1 41.43 21.40 19.01
N LYS A 2 41.87 21.86 17.83
CA LYS A 2 41.23 21.58 16.53
C LYS A 2 40.97 20.09 16.23
N ARG A 3 41.93 19.20 16.51
CA ARG A 3 41.79 17.74 16.28
C ARG A 3 40.66 17.09 17.10
N ARG A 4 40.44 17.53 18.35
CA ARG A 4 39.33 17.06 19.20
C ARG A 4 37.98 17.59 18.69
N LEU A 5 37.97 18.81 18.15
CA LEU A 5 36.79 19.41 17.53
C LEU A 5 36.37 18.67 16.25
N PHE A 6 37.33 18.30 15.38
CA PHE A 6 37.04 17.50 14.18
C PHE A 6 36.54 16.10 14.52
N VAL A 7 37.11 15.46 15.55
CA VAL A 7 36.63 14.15 16.03
C VAL A 7 35.21 14.25 16.59
N ALA A 8 34.91 15.27 17.39
CA ALA A 8 33.57 15.51 17.91
C ALA A 8 32.55 15.80 16.80
N LEU A 9 32.93 16.60 15.79
CA LEU A 9 32.09 16.89 14.63
C LEU A 9 31.82 15.64 13.80
N GLY A 10 32.86 14.84 13.53
CA GLY A 10 32.71 13.56 12.82
C GLY A 10 31.80 12.59 13.58
N LEU A 11 31.95 12.49 14.89
CA LEU A 11 31.09 11.66 15.74
C LEU A 11 29.63 12.15 15.70
N GLY A 12 29.41 13.47 15.72
CA GLY A 12 28.08 14.06 15.57
C GLY A 12 27.42 13.69 14.25
N ILE A 13 28.14 13.77 13.13
CA ILE A 13 27.63 13.37 11.81
C ILE A 13 27.28 11.88 11.78
N VAL A 14 28.12 11.02 12.36
CA VAL A 14 27.85 9.57 12.42
C VAL A 14 26.60 9.28 13.24
N LEU A 15 26.43 9.92 14.41
CA LEU A 15 25.23 9.76 15.23
C LEU A 15 23.96 10.26 14.54
N LEU A 16 24.04 11.38 13.81
CA LEU A 16 22.93 11.88 13.00
C LEU A 16 22.59 10.92 11.85
N ALA A 17 23.58 10.36 11.18
CA ALA A 17 23.37 9.36 10.13
C ALA A 17 22.71 8.09 10.68
N LEU A 18 23.17 7.59 11.83
CA LEU A 18 22.56 6.43 12.51
C LEU A 18 21.12 6.73 12.97
N GLY A 19 20.88 7.91 13.54
CA GLY A 19 19.55 8.35 13.92
C GLY A 19 18.60 8.46 12.73
N PHE A 20 19.08 8.99 11.61
CA PHE A 20 18.30 9.06 10.36
C PHE A 20 17.96 7.67 9.82
N LEU A 21 18.92 6.74 9.80
CA LEU A 21 18.68 5.35 9.40
C LEU A 21 17.64 4.69 10.29
N TYR A 22 17.73 4.88 11.61
CA TYR A 22 16.77 4.34 12.57
C TYR A 22 15.33 4.84 12.32
N VAL A 23 15.16 6.14 12.09
CA VAL A 23 13.83 6.72 11.80
C VAL A 23 13.30 6.25 10.45
N ARG A 24 14.18 6.14 9.44
CA ARG A 24 13.82 5.70 8.09
C ARG A 24 13.27 4.26 8.07
N GLU A 25 13.71 3.43 9.00
CA GLU A 25 13.25 2.05 9.15
C GLU A 25 11.95 1.89 9.95
N THR A 26 11.23 2.97 10.22
CA THR A 26 9.94 2.91 10.91
C THR A 26 8.77 2.82 9.93
N PRO A 27 7.68 2.13 10.30
CA PRO A 27 6.47 2.09 9.48
C PRO A 27 5.84 3.48 9.36
N HIS A 28 5.91 4.28 10.44
CA HIS A 28 5.48 5.68 10.45
C HIS A 28 6.18 6.52 9.38
N TYR A 29 7.50 6.41 9.25
CA TYR A 29 8.25 7.16 8.24
C TYR A 29 7.87 6.74 6.82
N SER A 30 7.72 5.44 6.58
CA SER A 30 7.33 4.93 5.26
C SER A 30 5.92 5.38 4.87
N LEU A 31 4.99 5.38 5.82
CA LEU A 31 3.63 5.88 5.63
C LEU A 31 3.61 7.39 5.37
N TYR A 32 4.40 8.15 6.12
CA TYR A 32 4.59 9.59 5.86
C TYR A 32 5.12 9.84 4.45
N ARG A 33 6.12 9.08 4.00
CA ARG A 33 6.68 9.20 2.65
C ARG A 33 5.67 8.84 1.57
N LEU A 34 4.84 7.83 1.79
CA LEU A 34 3.73 7.48 0.89
C LEU A 34 2.75 8.65 0.75
N VAL A 35 2.26 9.20 1.87
CA VAL A 35 1.34 10.36 1.86
C VAL A 35 1.99 11.56 1.16
N LEU A 36 3.26 11.84 1.46
CA LEU A 36 3.99 12.93 0.83
C LEU A 36 4.16 12.72 -0.67
N ALA A 37 4.41 11.50 -1.13
CA ALA A 37 4.51 11.18 -2.56
C ALA A 37 3.17 11.36 -3.28
N ILE A 38 2.06 10.96 -2.65
CA ILE A 38 0.70 11.20 -3.16
C ILE A 38 0.43 12.71 -3.28
N GLN A 39 0.75 13.48 -2.24
CA GLN A 39 0.59 14.95 -2.22
C GLN A 39 1.47 15.66 -3.26
N ARG A 40 2.60 15.06 -3.64
CA ARG A 40 3.52 15.58 -4.66
C ARG A 40 3.21 15.10 -6.08
N HIS A 41 2.15 14.31 -6.26
CA HIS A 41 1.82 13.67 -7.53
C HIS A 41 3.00 12.84 -8.09
N ASP A 42 3.76 12.21 -7.20
CA ASP A 42 4.92 11.38 -7.54
C ASP A 42 4.53 9.90 -7.44
N PRO A 43 3.98 9.31 -8.53
CA PRO A 43 3.58 7.92 -8.50
C PRO A 43 4.78 6.98 -8.30
N ASP A 44 5.95 7.32 -8.84
CA ASP A 44 7.11 6.43 -8.79
C ASP A 44 7.66 6.32 -7.37
N GLU A 45 7.62 7.40 -6.59
CA GLU A 45 7.90 7.37 -5.15
C GLU A 45 6.79 6.67 -4.36
N ALA A 46 5.51 6.93 -4.66
CA ALA A 46 4.40 6.32 -3.94
C ALA A 46 4.36 4.80 -4.09
N MET A 47 4.64 4.29 -5.30
CA MET A 47 4.68 2.86 -5.61
C MET A 47 5.77 2.11 -4.83
N LYS A 48 6.77 2.79 -4.26
CA LYS A 48 7.78 2.14 -3.40
C LYS A 48 7.18 1.66 -2.08
N TYR A 49 6.07 2.23 -1.64
CA TYR A 49 5.45 1.93 -0.34
C TYR A 49 4.15 1.11 -0.47
N VAL A 50 3.76 0.74 -1.69
CA VAL A 50 2.56 -0.08 -1.96
C VAL A 50 2.94 -1.29 -2.81
N ASP A 51 2.81 -2.48 -2.23
CA ASP A 51 3.02 -3.74 -2.95
C ASP A 51 1.67 -4.24 -3.50
N VAL A 52 1.32 -3.75 -4.70
CA VAL A 52 0.08 -4.11 -5.40
C VAL A 52 0.00 -5.62 -5.65
N ASP A 53 1.13 -6.26 -5.94
CA ASP A 53 1.18 -7.67 -6.25
C ASP A 53 0.76 -8.49 -5.02
N SER A 54 1.35 -8.20 -3.85
CA SER A 54 0.99 -8.83 -2.58
C SER A 54 -0.46 -8.54 -2.16
N ILE A 55 -0.95 -7.31 -2.36
CA ILE A 55 -2.35 -6.95 -2.02
C ILE A 55 -3.32 -7.81 -2.84
N VAL A 56 -3.08 -7.91 -4.14
CA VAL A 56 -3.92 -8.67 -5.06
C VAL A 56 -3.84 -10.17 -4.78
N ASP A 57 -2.64 -10.69 -4.51
CA ASP A 57 -2.45 -12.11 -4.20
C ASP A 57 -3.15 -12.50 -2.89
N ASN A 58 -3.04 -11.68 -1.85
CA ASN A 58 -3.74 -11.91 -0.58
C ASN A 58 -5.26 -11.82 -0.76
N LEU A 59 -5.76 -10.81 -1.48
CA LEU A 59 -7.19 -10.68 -1.78
C LEU A 59 -7.72 -11.92 -2.53
N SER A 60 -6.97 -12.39 -3.53
CA SER A 60 -7.35 -13.59 -4.28
C SER A 60 -7.37 -14.85 -3.41
N THR A 61 -6.43 -14.96 -2.48
CA THR A 61 -6.36 -16.06 -1.52
C THR A 61 -7.57 -16.07 -0.59
N HIS A 62 -8.00 -14.90 -0.10
CA HIS A 62 -9.22 -14.77 0.71
C HIS A 62 -10.47 -15.14 -0.08
N LEU A 63 -10.59 -14.70 -1.34
CA LEU A 63 -11.74 -14.99 -2.20
C LEU A 63 -11.83 -16.48 -2.59
N ILE A 64 -10.70 -17.13 -2.84
CA ILE A 64 -10.64 -18.56 -3.19
C ILE A 64 -10.82 -19.42 -1.92
N GLY A 65 -10.14 -19.06 -0.83
CA GLY A 65 -10.15 -19.81 0.43
C GLY A 65 -11.49 -19.79 1.16
N SER A 66 -12.23 -18.68 1.11
CA SER A 66 -13.57 -18.55 1.72
C SER A 66 -14.66 -19.35 1.00
N LYS A 67 -14.46 -19.70 -0.28
CA LYS A 67 -15.40 -20.48 -1.11
C LYS A 67 -14.95 -21.93 -1.36
N ALA A 68 -13.84 -22.37 -0.79
CA ALA A 68 -13.31 -23.72 -0.96
C ALA A 68 -13.97 -24.78 -0.04
N THR A 69 -15.22 -24.58 0.38
CA THR A 69 -16.06 -25.66 0.88
C THR A 69 -16.74 -26.34 -0.29
N ASP A 70 -16.11 -27.43 -0.72
CA ASP A 70 -16.66 -28.59 -1.44
C ASP A 70 -17.83 -28.36 -2.41
N GLY A 71 -17.46 -28.20 -3.68
CA GLY A 71 -18.30 -28.54 -4.82
C GLY A 71 -17.45 -29.32 -5.80
N THR A 72 -17.12 -30.57 -5.46
CA THR A 72 -16.57 -31.54 -6.42
C THR A 72 -17.68 -31.86 -7.42
N ASP A 73 -17.88 -30.97 -8.38
CA ASP A 73 -18.70 -31.26 -9.56
C ASP A 73 -17.90 -32.24 -10.42
N ARG A 74 -18.22 -33.51 -10.22
CA ARG A 74 -17.96 -34.64 -11.11
C ARG A 74 -18.73 -34.44 -12.42
N ASP A 75 -18.47 -33.38 -13.16
CA ASP A 75 -18.78 -33.33 -14.58
C ASP A 75 -18.00 -32.23 -15.29
N GLY A 76 -17.08 -32.64 -16.15
CA GLY A 76 -16.12 -31.75 -16.79
C GLY A 76 -16.79 -30.86 -17.84
N LYS A 77 -16.92 -29.55 -17.57
CA LYS A 77 -16.85 -28.50 -18.62
C LYS A 77 -16.81 -27.04 -18.17
N LYS A 78 -16.70 -26.71 -16.88
CA LYS A 78 -16.54 -25.30 -16.44
C LYS A 78 -15.16 -25.06 -15.83
N PRO A 79 -14.44 -23.98 -16.20
CA PRO A 79 -13.19 -23.64 -15.54
C PRO A 79 -13.46 -23.40 -14.06
N SER A 80 -12.65 -24.01 -13.17
CA SER A 80 -12.79 -23.76 -11.74
C SER A 80 -12.61 -22.27 -11.44
N LEU A 81 -13.31 -21.74 -10.42
CA LEU A 81 -13.18 -20.35 -9.97
C LEU A 81 -11.70 -19.99 -9.71
N LYS A 82 -10.93 -20.92 -9.13
CA LYS A 82 -9.49 -20.80 -8.92
C LYS A 82 -8.73 -20.59 -10.23
N THR A 83 -9.06 -21.33 -11.28
CA THR A 83 -8.46 -21.18 -12.61
C THR A 83 -8.86 -19.85 -13.27
N MET A 84 -10.11 -19.40 -13.11
CA MET A 84 -10.58 -18.12 -13.65
C MET A 84 -9.87 -16.94 -12.97
N ILE A 85 -9.85 -16.91 -11.64
CA ILE A 85 -9.14 -15.89 -10.85
C ILE A 85 -7.64 -15.94 -11.18
N GLY A 86 -7.06 -17.14 -11.22
CA GLY A 86 -5.66 -17.35 -11.61
C GLY A 86 -5.28 -16.72 -12.96
N LYS A 87 -6.17 -16.83 -13.96
CA LYS A 87 -5.95 -16.23 -15.30
C LYS A 87 -6.18 -14.72 -15.32
N ALA A 88 -7.09 -14.21 -14.49
CA ALA A 88 -7.39 -12.78 -14.41
C ALA A 88 -6.38 -12.00 -13.55
N LEU A 89 -5.69 -12.67 -12.62
CA LEU A 89 -4.75 -12.09 -11.65
C LEU A 89 -3.71 -11.15 -12.30
N PRO A 90 -2.96 -11.53 -13.36
CA PRO A 90 -1.98 -10.64 -13.96
C PRO A 90 -2.60 -9.35 -14.51
N GLY A 91 -3.75 -9.45 -15.19
CA GLY A 91 -4.47 -8.28 -15.72
C GLY A 91 -5.01 -7.38 -14.61
N MET A 92 -5.44 -7.97 -13.50
CA MET A 92 -5.91 -7.23 -12.32
C MET A 92 -4.77 -6.46 -11.65
N LYS A 93 -3.59 -7.09 -11.49
CA LYS A 93 -2.38 -6.46 -10.96
C LYS A 93 -1.98 -5.24 -11.79
N GLU A 94 -1.88 -5.41 -13.10
CA GLU A 94 -1.51 -4.31 -13.99
C GLU A 94 -2.57 -3.20 -14.03
N SER A 95 -3.86 -3.56 -14.04
CA SER A 95 -4.94 -2.57 -13.97
C SER A 95 -4.90 -1.77 -12.68
N ILE A 96 -4.74 -2.40 -11.52
CA ILE A 96 -4.68 -1.69 -10.23
C ILE A 96 -3.44 -0.81 -10.16
N LYS A 97 -2.29 -1.30 -10.62
CA LYS A 97 -1.04 -0.53 -10.70
C LYS A 97 -1.20 0.70 -11.59
N ALA A 98 -1.78 0.54 -12.78
CA ALA A 98 -2.06 1.64 -13.70
C ALA A 98 -3.07 2.64 -13.12
N SER A 99 -4.17 2.16 -12.53
CA SER A 99 -5.18 3.00 -11.88
C SER A 99 -4.59 3.78 -10.70
N LEU A 100 -3.79 3.15 -9.85
CA LEU A 100 -3.12 3.81 -8.73
C LEU A 100 -2.14 4.87 -9.21
N ARG A 101 -1.28 4.53 -10.18
CA ARG A 101 -0.34 5.46 -10.81
C ARG A 101 -1.07 6.66 -11.41
N ASN A 102 -2.12 6.42 -12.18
CA ASN A 102 -2.93 7.47 -12.79
C ASN A 102 -3.62 8.34 -11.76
N ALA A 103 -4.20 7.77 -10.71
CA ALA A 103 -4.92 8.54 -9.69
C ALA A 103 -4.00 9.41 -8.81
N ILE A 104 -2.72 9.01 -8.67
CA ILE A 104 -1.70 9.82 -8.00
C ILE A 104 -1.25 10.97 -8.93
N SER A 105 -1.03 10.68 -10.21
CA SER A 105 -0.61 11.66 -11.22
C SER A 105 -1.69 12.70 -11.56
N SER A 106 -2.96 12.29 -11.62
CA SER A 106 -4.08 13.13 -12.10
C SER A 106 -4.65 14.09 -11.06
N HIS A 107 -4.14 14.05 -9.84
CA HIS A 107 -4.64 14.87 -8.73
C HIS A 107 -4.25 16.37 -8.86
N GLY A 108 -3.57 16.74 -9.95
CA GLY A 108 -3.27 18.12 -10.38
C GLY A 108 -4.04 18.62 -11.60
N ASP A 109 -4.94 17.84 -12.21
CA ASP A 109 -5.60 18.18 -13.48
C ASP A 109 -7.12 17.89 -13.46
N ALA A 110 -7.79 18.29 -12.37
CA ALA A 110 -9.25 18.37 -12.33
C ALA A 110 -9.73 19.69 -12.96
N GLY A 111 -9.26 19.97 -14.17
CA GLY A 111 -9.96 20.80 -15.15
C GLY A 111 -10.68 19.85 -16.11
N ASP A 112 -12.01 19.85 -16.03
CA ASP A 112 -12.97 19.23 -16.96
C ASP A 112 -12.38 18.35 -18.07
N ASN A 113 -12.47 17.03 -17.91
CA ASN A 113 -12.60 16.13 -19.04
C ASN A 113 -13.31 14.84 -18.62
N HIS A 114 -14.52 14.64 -19.13
CA HIS A 114 -15.27 13.39 -19.07
C HIS A 114 -14.47 12.26 -19.74
N HIS A 115 -13.65 11.54 -18.96
CA HIS A 115 -13.09 10.27 -19.38
C HIS A 115 -13.94 9.13 -18.81
N GLN A 116 -14.65 8.47 -19.71
CA GLN A 116 -15.40 7.23 -19.49
C GLN A 116 -14.53 6.24 -18.71
N PRO A 117 -14.93 5.77 -17.51
CA PRO A 117 -14.18 4.75 -16.80
C PRO A 117 -14.23 3.43 -17.59
N ALA A 118 -13.07 2.80 -17.76
CA ALA A 118 -12.97 1.48 -18.36
C ALA A 118 -13.88 0.49 -17.60
N PRO A 119 -14.64 -0.39 -18.29
CA PRO A 119 -15.71 -1.21 -17.73
C PRO A 119 -15.25 -2.32 -16.75
N ASN A 120 -13.97 -2.35 -16.41
CA ASN A 120 -13.30 -3.39 -15.64
C ASN A 120 -12.35 -2.81 -14.57
N ALA A 121 -12.44 -1.52 -14.27
CA ALA A 121 -11.85 -0.97 -13.06
C ALA A 121 -12.61 -1.56 -11.86
N ILE A 122 -11.92 -2.33 -11.02
CA ILE A 122 -12.44 -2.74 -9.72
C ILE A 122 -12.79 -1.46 -8.99
N ALA A 123 -14.09 -1.21 -8.88
CA ALA A 123 -14.60 -0.08 -8.19
C ALA A 123 -14.36 -0.35 -6.70
N ILE A 124 -13.25 0.17 -6.18
CA ILE A 124 -13.02 0.28 -4.75
C ILE A 124 -13.99 1.35 -4.27
N ASN A 125 -15.26 0.97 -4.13
CA ASN A 125 -16.41 1.88 -4.05
C ASN A 125 -16.37 2.87 -2.88
N ASN A 126 -15.37 2.78 -1.99
CA ASN A 126 -15.21 3.66 -0.84
C ASN A 126 -13.80 4.22 -0.61
N LEU A 127 -12.81 3.94 -1.47
CA LEU A 127 -11.49 4.61 -1.36
C LEU A 127 -11.46 5.86 -2.24
N ASP A 128 -12.09 6.92 -1.73
CA ASP A 128 -11.92 8.26 -2.28
C ASP A 128 -10.50 8.75 -1.98
N LEU A 129 -9.62 8.72 -2.98
CA LEU A 129 -8.24 9.21 -2.87
C LEU A 129 -8.19 10.71 -2.51
N ARG A 130 -9.26 11.50 -2.74
CA ARG A 130 -9.37 12.88 -2.24
C ARG A 130 -9.44 12.91 -0.72
N LYS A 131 -10.16 11.96 -0.11
CA LYS A 131 -10.18 11.81 1.36
C LYS A 131 -8.84 11.30 1.88
N VAL A 132 -8.13 10.44 1.14
CA VAL A 132 -6.79 9.97 1.53
C VAL A 132 -5.75 11.11 1.47
N GLY A 133 -5.84 12.00 0.47
CA GLY A 133 -5.00 13.22 0.40
C GLY A 133 -5.31 14.23 1.51
N GLN A 134 -6.56 14.26 1.98
CA GLN A 134 -7.03 15.11 3.09
C GLN A 134 -6.92 14.46 4.48
N THR A 135 -6.73 13.14 4.58
CA THR A 135 -6.53 12.48 5.85
C THR A 135 -5.22 12.94 6.45
N SER A 136 -5.30 13.50 7.65
CA SER A 136 -4.10 13.92 8.36
C SER A 136 -3.33 12.67 8.78
N PHE A 137 -1.99 12.71 8.73
CA PHE A 137 -1.15 11.64 9.27
C PHE A 137 -1.52 11.29 10.72
N TRP A 138 -2.08 12.24 11.47
CA TRP A 138 -2.59 12.09 12.83
C TRP A 138 -3.84 11.19 12.97
N ASP A 139 -4.56 10.98 11.87
CA ASP A 139 -5.73 10.10 11.80
C ASP A 139 -5.34 8.62 11.59
N LEU A 140 -4.04 8.34 11.39
CA LEU A 140 -3.49 7.00 11.21
C LEU A 140 -2.93 6.51 12.54
N GLU A 141 -3.39 5.34 12.99
CA GLU A 141 -2.81 4.63 14.11
C GLU A 141 -1.97 3.47 13.57
N VAL A 142 -0.69 3.43 13.93
CA VAL A 142 0.22 2.37 13.49
C VAL A 142 0.63 1.53 14.69
N GLN A 143 0.17 0.28 14.72
CA GLN A 143 0.58 -0.71 15.70
C GLN A 143 1.64 -1.61 15.09
N ARG A 144 2.87 -1.52 15.58
CA ARG A 144 4.00 -2.32 15.10
C ARG A 144 4.16 -3.55 15.98
N ASP A 145 4.16 -4.72 15.36
CA ASP A 145 4.59 -5.98 15.95
C ASP A 145 5.76 -6.55 15.14
N LYS A 146 6.97 -6.35 15.68
CA LYS A 146 8.25 -6.79 15.08
C LYS A 146 8.41 -6.36 13.61
N GLU A 147 8.16 -7.27 12.67
CA GLU A 147 8.32 -7.13 11.22
C GLU A 147 7.02 -6.79 10.49
N ILE A 148 5.91 -6.70 11.24
CA ILE A 148 4.58 -6.39 10.73
C ILE A 148 4.12 -5.09 11.40
N ALA A 149 3.39 -4.26 10.66
CA ALA A 149 2.68 -3.13 11.23
C ALA A 149 1.24 -3.12 10.72
N ILE A 150 0.29 -2.86 11.61
CA ILE A 150 -1.12 -2.69 11.27
C ILE A 150 -1.44 -1.20 11.33
N ILE A 151 -1.88 -0.66 10.19
CA ILE A 151 -2.41 0.69 10.08
C ILE A 151 -3.91 0.63 10.30
N ARG A 152 -4.44 1.48 11.17
CA ARG A 152 -5.87 1.76 11.32
C ARG A 152 -6.15 3.21 10.97
N LEU A 153 -7.22 3.46 10.23
CA LEU A 153 -7.73 4.81 10.03
C LEU A 153 -8.77 5.10 11.10
N LYS A 154 -8.50 6.06 12.00
CA LYS A 154 -9.43 6.45 13.08
C LYS A 154 -10.79 6.89 12.55
N LYS A 155 -10.80 7.50 11.36
CA LYS A 155 -12.01 8.05 10.70
C LYS A 155 -12.75 7.05 9.81
N LEU A 156 -12.16 5.88 9.55
CA LEU A 156 -12.77 4.80 8.77
C LEU A 156 -12.67 3.50 9.57
N PRO A 157 -13.51 3.34 10.62
CA PRO A 157 -13.56 2.10 11.39
C PRO A 157 -13.87 0.94 10.44
N GLY A 158 -13.14 -0.17 10.58
CA GLY A 158 -13.25 -1.36 9.73
C GLY A 158 -12.21 -1.47 8.60
N VAL A 159 -11.51 -0.37 8.24
CA VAL A 159 -10.42 -0.42 7.25
C VAL A 159 -9.07 -0.50 7.95
N ARG A 160 -8.42 -1.65 7.81
CA ARG A 160 -7.06 -1.89 8.31
C ARG A 160 -6.14 -2.23 7.15
N ALA A 161 -4.87 -1.90 7.27
CA ALA A 161 -3.86 -2.28 6.30
C ALA A 161 -2.66 -2.91 7.00
N ARG A 162 -2.13 -3.99 6.43
CA ARG A 162 -0.91 -4.62 6.91
C ARG A 162 0.27 -4.08 6.12
N MET A 163 1.30 -3.65 6.84
CA MET A 163 2.61 -3.36 6.28
C MET A 163 3.64 -4.37 6.72
N VAL A 164 4.62 -4.62 5.86
CA VAL A 164 5.79 -5.45 6.16
C VAL A 164 7.06 -4.68 5.84
N LYS A 165 8.11 -4.89 6.64
CA LYS A 165 9.43 -4.30 6.38
C LYS A 165 10.10 -4.99 5.19
N THR A 166 10.53 -4.20 4.23
CA THR A 166 11.29 -4.68 3.06
C THR A 166 12.76 -4.93 3.40
N ARG A 167 13.46 -5.68 2.55
CA ARG A 167 14.91 -5.88 2.65
C ARG A 167 15.71 -4.58 2.52
N SER A 168 15.17 -3.58 1.82
CA SER A 168 15.74 -2.25 1.65
C SER A 168 15.45 -1.30 2.83
N GLY A 169 14.76 -1.77 3.87
CA GLY A 169 14.55 -1.05 5.12
C GLY A 169 13.29 -0.18 5.19
N HIS A 170 12.63 0.10 4.06
CA HIS A 170 11.32 0.77 4.06
C HIS A 170 10.17 -0.22 4.28
N TRP A 171 9.00 0.27 4.67
CA TRP A 171 7.81 -0.54 4.87
C TRP A 171 6.86 -0.40 3.68
N GLN A 172 6.23 -1.50 3.30
CA GLN A 172 5.26 -1.55 2.20
C GLN A 172 3.91 -2.04 2.70
N VAL A 173 2.84 -1.42 2.23
CA VAL A 173 1.48 -1.96 2.39
C VAL A 173 1.36 -3.20 1.51
N VAL A 174 1.04 -4.34 2.11
CA VAL A 174 0.98 -5.65 1.43
C VAL A 174 -0.40 -6.29 1.50
N GLU A 175 -1.30 -5.79 2.34
CA GLU A 175 -2.64 -6.34 2.49
C GLU A 175 -3.61 -5.28 3.00
N ILE A 176 -4.84 -5.31 2.50
CA ILE A 176 -5.96 -4.57 3.06
C ILE A 176 -6.83 -5.57 3.83
N LEU A 177 -6.93 -5.36 5.13
CA LEU A 177 -7.71 -6.17 6.05
C LEU A 177 -9.10 -5.55 6.18
N GLN A 178 -10.12 -6.27 5.71
CA GLN A 178 -11.52 -5.92 5.94
C GLN A 178 -11.98 -6.58 7.25
N GLU A 179 -12.65 -5.81 8.10
CA GLU A 179 -13.38 -6.37 9.22
C GLU A 179 -14.64 -7.04 8.64
N VAL A 180 -14.67 -8.37 8.66
CA VAL A 180 -15.87 -9.14 8.31
C VAL A 180 -16.76 -9.11 9.55
N GLU A 181 -17.85 -8.35 9.46
CA GLU A 181 -18.91 -8.32 10.45
C GLU A 181 -19.71 -9.63 10.46
#